data_AF-A0A928GZU2-F1
#
_entry.id   AF-A0A928GZU2-F1
#
_cell.length_a   1.000
_cell.length_b   1.000
_cell.length_c   1.000
_cell.angle_alpha   90.00
_cell.angle_beta   90.00
_cell.angle_gamma   90.00
#
_symmetry.space_group_name_H-M   'P 1'
#
loop_
_entity.id
_entity.type
_entity.pdbx_description
1 polymer ?
#
loop_
_entity_poly.entity_id
_entity_poly.type
_entity_poly.pdbx_seq_one_letter_code
_entity_poly.pdbx_strand_id
1 'polypeptide(L)'
;MFKKIWTPDMIRDIILSTNGKEPLNSHYFSTTYPQVYAAAERLFGSWGNAITASGLDYNTIRKYRVWNRMRIVAAIKKRYDNGEPLSCKQVQNTCKTLYMASIHHFKSWGRAIKMAGLDYDSIRIRRSMTEDQIHDEIRNLYNAGEDLAYPNMRKNHQYLLAYGMKKLGSGSWAKARRTCGITENFRLPKRKRPKRKPL
;
A
#
# COMPACT_ATOMS: atom_id res chain seq x y z
N MET A 1 51.98 4.87 -13.72
CA MET A 1 50.56 4.63 -14.07
C MET A 1 49.86 5.99 -14.10
N PHE A 2 49.62 6.57 -15.28
CA PHE A 2 48.97 7.88 -15.40
C PHE A 2 47.49 7.76 -15.04
N LYS A 3 47.06 8.43 -13.96
CA LYS A 3 45.65 8.56 -13.63
C LYS A 3 45.04 9.59 -14.58
N LYS A 4 44.10 9.15 -15.43
CA LYS A 4 43.30 10.07 -16.24
C LYS A 4 42.58 11.04 -15.31
N ILE A 5 42.85 12.34 -15.47
CA ILE A 5 42.19 13.39 -14.71
C ILE A 5 40.85 13.65 -15.39
N TRP A 6 39.76 13.42 -14.66
CA TRP A 6 38.41 13.68 -15.13
C TRP A 6 37.97 15.08 -14.71
N THR A 7 37.50 15.88 -15.66
CA THR A 7 36.89 17.19 -15.42
C THR A 7 35.37 17.13 -15.67
N PRO A 8 34.59 18.06 -15.09
CA PRO A 8 33.15 18.16 -15.37
C PRO A 8 32.83 18.30 -16.86
N ASP A 9 33.61 19.07 -17.62
CA ASP A 9 33.43 19.26 -19.07
C ASP A 9 33.61 17.95 -19.85
N MET A 10 34.65 17.16 -19.55
CA MET A 10 34.86 15.87 -20.21
C MET A 10 33.68 14.91 -20.01
N ILE A 11 33.07 14.92 -18.82
CA ILE A 11 31.89 14.09 -18.54
C ILE A 11 30.68 14.60 -19.32
N ARG A 12 30.47 15.93 -19.40
CA ARG A 12 29.40 16.52 -20.22
C ARG A 12 29.57 16.16 -21.70
N ASP A 13 30.79 16.28 -22.23
CA ASP A 13 31.11 15.96 -23.62
C ASP A 13 30.82 14.49 -23.93
N ILE A 14 31.19 13.57 -23.04
CA ILE A 14 30.86 12.15 -23.17
C ILE A 14 29.33 11.95 -23.18
N ILE A 15 28.61 12.54 -22.23
CA ILE A 15 27.15 12.41 -22.15
C ILE A 15 26.49 12.92 -23.45
N LEU A 16 26.87 14.10 -23.93
CA LEU A 16 26.29 14.72 -25.11
C LEU A 16 26.66 13.97 -26.39
N SER A 17 27.90 13.51 -26.52
CA SER A 17 28.36 12.77 -27.71
C SER A 17 27.78 11.36 -27.81
N THR A 18 27.42 10.74 -26.68
CA THR A 18 26.74 9.44 -26.59
C THR A 18 25.22 9.56 -26.71
N ASN A 19 24.63 10.74 -26.47
CA ASN A 19 23.19 10.95 -26.57
C ASN A 19 22.66 10.57 -27.96
N GLY A 20 21.65 9.69 -28.01
CA GLY A 20 21.09 9.17 -29.25
C GLY A 20 21.88 8.02 -29.91
N LYS A 21 23.10 7.72 -29.43
CA LYS A 21 23.90 6.58 -29.92
C LYS A 21 23.82 5.37 -28.98
N GLU A 22 23.85 5.61 -27.67
CA GLU A 22 23.76 4.56 -26.67
C GLU A 22 22.82 4.94 -25.51
N PRO A 23 22.36 3.97 -24.71
CA PRO A 23 21.49 4.25 -23.57
C PRO A 23 22.21 5.05 -22.46
N LEU A 24 21.75 6.25 -22.16
CA LEU A 24 22.31 7.10 -21.08
C LEU A 24 21.84 6.72 -19.66
N ASN A 25 21.17 5.58 -19.48
CA ASN A 25 20.71 5.18 -18.15
C ASN A 25 21.88 4.72 -17.26
N SER A 26 21.77 4.96 -15.95
CA SER A 26 22.86 4.68 -15.00
C SER A 26 23.31 3.22 -15.01
N HIS A 27 22.38 2.29 -15.16
CA HIS A 27 22.70 0.87 -15.20
C HIS A 27 23.65 0.54 -16.36
N TYR A 28 23.32 1.00 -17.58
CA TYR A 28 24.18 0.82 -18.74
C TYR A 28 25.57 1.44 -18.52
N PHE A 29 25.65 2.69 -18.09
CA PHE A 29 26.95 3.36 -17.88
C PHE A 29 27.78 2.75 -16.75
N SER A 30 27.14 2.31 -15.65
CA SER A 30 27.84 1.65 -14.55
C SER A 30 28.47 0.32 -14.96
N THR A 31 27.91 -0.36 -15.97
CA THR A 31 28.40 -1.65 -16.48
C THR A 31 29.38 -1.48 -17.63
N THR A 32 29.05 -0.66 -18.63
CA THR A 32 29.83 -0.51 -19.87
C THR A 32 31.00 0.47 -19.70
N TYR A 33 30.80 1.56 -18.96
CA TYR A 33 31.78 2.63 -18.79
C TYR A 33 32.01 2.97 -17.30
N PRO A 34 32.43 2.00 -16.47
CA PRO A 34 32.49 2.16 -15.01
C PRO A 34 33.39 3.31 -14.57
N GLN A 35 34.47 3.60 -15.31
CA GLN A 35 35.37 4.72 -15.00
C GLN A 35 34.70 6.09 -15.22
N VAL A 36 33.91 6.23 -16.28
CA VAL A 36 33.14 7.45 -16.57
C VAL A 36 32.03 7.61 -15.54
N TYR A 37 31.33 6.52 -15.22
CA TYR A 37 30.28 6.51 -14.21
C TYR A 37 30.81 6.95 -12.83
N ALA A 38 31.90 6.34 -12.36
CA ALA A 38 32.51 6.69 -11.07
C ALA A 38 33.05 8.14 -11.04
N ALA A 39 33.60 8.62 -12.16
CA ALA A 39 34.03 10.02 -12.27
C ALA A 39 32.84 10.99 -12.19
N ALA A 40 31.73 10.67 -12.86
CA ALA A 40 30.50 11.45 -12.80
C ALA A 40 29.90 11.48 -11.38
N GLU A 41 29.88 10.34 -10.68
CA GLU A 41 29.43 10.31 -9.28
C GLU A 41 30.30 11.19 -8.37
N ARG A 42 31.62 11.16 -8.54
CA ARG A 42 32.53 12.00 -7.74
C ARG A 42 32.41 13.49 -8.05
N LEU A 43 32.22 13.86 -9.31
CA LEU A 43 32.23 15.27 -9.75
C LEU A 43 30.85 15.95 -9.63
N PHE A 44 29.76 15.21 -9.81
CA PHE A 44 28.39 15.75 -9.82
C PHE A 44 27.52 15.20 -8.68
N GLY A 45 28.04 14.27 -7.86
CA GLY A 45 27.33 13.60 -6.77
C GLY A 45 26.49 12.40 -7.21
N SER A 46 26.04 12.35 -8.47
CA SER A 46 25.40 11.17 -9.06
C SER A 46 25.42 11.21 -10.59
N TRP A 47 25.26 10.07 -11.25
CA TRP A 47 25.06 10.02 -12.71
C TRP A 47 23.86 10.85 -13.16
N GLY A 48 22.75 10.83 -12.41
CA GLY A 48 21.58 11.62 -12.75
C GLY A 48 21.82 13.12 -12.70
N ASN A 49 22.63 13.58 -11.75
CA ASN A 49 23.05 14.98 -11.67
C ASN A 49 23.96 15.35 -12.84
N ALA A 50 24.87 14.46 -13.25
CA ALA A 50 25.72 14.69 -14.43
C ALA A 50 24.87 14.83 -15.70
N ILE A 51 23.89 13.94 -15.92
CA ILE A 51 22.93 14.03 -17.04
C ILE A 51 22.15 15.36 -16.99
N THR A 52 21.67 15.76 -15.82
CA THR A 52 20.92 17.01 -15.63
C THR A 52 21.80 18.24 -15.86
N ALA A 53 23.05 18.20 -15.41
CA ALA A 53 24.05 19.25 -15.64
C ALA A 53 24.48 19.36 -17.11
N SER A 54 24.26 18.31 -17.92
CA SER A 54 24.39 18.34 -19.38
C SER A 54 23.11 18.84 -20.08
N GLY A 55 22.10 19.32 -19.35
CA GLY A 55 20.86 19.86 -19.91
C GLY A 55 19.82 18.82 -20.32
N LEU A 56 19.99 17.55 -19.92
CA LEU A 56 19.06 16.47 -20.24
C LEU A 56 18.19 16.10 -19.02
N ASP A 57 16.90 15.81 -19.23
CA ASP A 57 16.05 15.33 -18.13
C ASP A 57 16.33 13.87 -17.81
N TYR A 58 17.05 13.61 -16.72
CA TYR A 58 17.34 12.24 -16.31
C TYR A 58 16.09 11.40 -16.00
N ASN A 59 14.93 12.01 -15.71
CA ASN A 59 13.69 11.27 -15.49
C ASN A 59 13.18 10.55 -16.74
N THR A 60 13.51 11.04 -17.95
CA THR A 60 13.15 10.39 -19.21
C THR A 60 14.18 9.34 -19.63
N ILE A 61 15.42 9.46 -19.15
CA ILE A 61 16.56 8.59 -19.50
C ILE A 61 16.66 7.38 -18.57
N ARG A 62 16.35 7.53 -17.29
CA ARG A 62 16.51 6.48 -16.28
C ARG A 62 15.68 5.24 -16.60
N LYS A 63 16.27 4.05 -16.41
CA LYS A 63 15.60 2.76 -16.65
C LYS A 63 14.41 2.52 -15.71
N TYR A 64 14.58 2.86 -14.43
CA TYR A 64 13.56 2.60 -13.41
C TYR A 64 12.98 3.89 -12.89
N ARG A 65 11.65 4.05 -12.92
CA ARG A 65 10.95 5.23 -12.37
C ARG A 65 11.29 5.46 -10.90
N VAL A 66 11.54 6.73 -10.52
CA VAL A 66 11.56 7.15 -9.11
C VAL A 66 10.17 7.51 -8.63
N TRP A 67 9.81 6.90 -7.51
CA TRP A 67 8.60 7.17 -6.78
C TRP A 67 8.86 8.17 -5.67
N ASN A 68 7.93 9.13 -5.55
CA ASN A 68 7.79 10.00 -4.39
C ASN A 68 6.29 10.11 -4.08
N ARG A 69 5.93 10.69 -2.94
CA ARG A 69 4.52 10.78 -2.50
C ARG A 69 3.62 11.40 -3.58
N MET A 70 4.05 12.49 -4.22
CA MET A 70 3.31 13.19 -5.27
C MET A 70 3.08 12.31 -6.51
N ARG A 71 4.14 11.66 -7.02
CA ARG A 71 4.07 10.76 -8.18
C ARG A 71 3.22 9.53 -7.93
N ILE A 72 3.22 9.01 -6.71
CA ILE A 72 2.35 7.90 -6.30
C ILE A 72 0.89 8.35 -6.34
N VAL A 73 0.57 9.48 -5.71
CA VAL A 73 -0.80 10.04 -5.71
C VAL A 73 -1.28 10.29 -7.14
N ALA A 74 -0.46 10.91 -7.99
CA ALA A 74 -0.79 11.16 -9.39
C ALA A 74 -1.03 9.85 -10.17
N ALA A 75 -0.22 8.81 -9.93
CA ALA A 75 -0.41 7.51 -10.57
C ALA A 75 -1.69 6.80 -10.11
N ILE A 76 -2.05 6.92 -8.83
CA ILE A 76 -3.31 6.38 -8.29
C ILE A 76 -4.51 7.08 -8.93
N LYS A 77 -4.50 8.42 -8.97
CA LYS A 77 -5.56 9.22 -9.61
C LYS A 77 -5.73 8.84 -11.08
N LYS A 78 -4.62 8.81 -11.83
CA LYS A 78 -4.65 8.41 -13.24
C LYS A 78 -5.28 7.03 -13.46
N ARG A 79 -4.96 6.04 -12.60
CA ARG A 79 -5.60 4.71 -12.68
C ARG A 79 -7.10 4.77 -12.37
N TYR A 80 -7.49 5.57 -11.37
CA TYR A 80 -8.90 5.79 -11.05
C TYR A 80 -9.67 6.40 -12.24
N ASP A 81 -9.13 7.47 -12.81
CA ASP A 81 -9.74 8.22 -13.92
C ASP A 81 -9.86 7.35 -15.18
N ASN A 82 -8.92 6.42 -15.38
CA ASN A 82 -8.94 5.42 -16.44
C ASN A 82 -9.91 4.25 -16.18
N GLY A 83 -10.60 4.20 -15.03
CA GLY A 83 -11.43 3.06 -14.63
C GLY A 83 -10.65 1.77 -14.31
N GLU A 84 -9.34 1.87 -14.10
CA GLU A 84 -8.50 0.71 -13.76
C GLU A 84 -8.75 0.26 -12.31
N PRO A 85 -8.79 -1.05 -12.01
CA PRO A 85 -9.05 -1.50 -10.65
C PRO A 85 -7.95 -1.06 -9.66
N LEU A 86 -8.38 -0.49 -8.53
CA LEU A 86 -7.51 -0.02 -7.44
C LEU A 86 -7.47 -0.96 -6.23
N SER A 87 -8.00 -2.17 -6.36
CA SER A 87 -7.87 -3.17 -5.29
C SER A 87 -6.38 -3.50 -5.08
N CYS A 88 -5.98 -3.68 -3.81
CA CYS A 88 -4.56 -3.90 -3.47
C CYS A 88 -3.97 -5.12 -4.20
N LYS A 89 -4.72 -6.22 -4.29
CA LYS A 89 -4.32 -7.44 -4.99
C LYS A 89 -4.11 -7.19 -6.49
N GLN A 90 -5.03 -6.46 -7.13
CA GLN A 90 -4.92 -6.20 -8.56
C GLN A 90 -3.74 -5.29 -8.87
N VAL A 91 -3.53 -4.22 -8.09
CA VAL A 91 -2.39 -3.31 -8.31
C VAL A 91 -1.07 -4.00 -7.98
N GLN A 92 -1.01 -4.86 -6.97
CA GLN A 92 0.19 -5.67 -6.68
C GLN A 92 0.59 -6.55 -7.86
N ASN A 93 -0.38 -7.12 -8.58
CA ASN A 93 -0.15 -7.99 -9.74
C ASN A 93 0.16 -7.21 -11.02
N THR A 94 -0.57 -6.13 -11.29
CA THR A 94 -0.48 -5.38 -12.55
C THR A 94 0.57 -4.26 -12.52
N CYS A 95 0.84 -3.69 -11.34
CA CYS A 95 1.79 -2.60 -11.15
C CYS A 95 2.51 -2.72 -9.80
N LYS A 96 3.30 -3.79 -9.63
CA LYS A 96 4.04 -4.10 -8.40
C LYS A 96 4.88 -2.93 -7.89
N THR A 97 5.50 -2.15 -8.78
CA THR A 97 6.36 -1.02 -8.40
C THR A 97 5.57 0.11 -7.74
N LEU A 98 4.38 0.46 -8.26
CA LEU A 98 3.49 1.44 -7.64
C LEU A 98 2.99 0.95 -6.28
N TYR A 99 2.61 -0.33 -6.19
CA TYR A 99 2.15 -0.92 -4.93
C TYR A 99 3.27 -0.84 -3.87
N MET A 100 4.46 -1.35 -4.17
CA MET A 100 5.58 -1.36 -3.22
C MET A 100 6.00 0.06 -2.83
N ALA A 101 6.02 1.00 -3.77
CA ALA A 101 6.27 2.40 -3.47
C ALA A 101 5.23 3.00 -2.53
N SER A 102 3.95 2.68 -2.73
CA SER A 102 2.86 3.13 -1.86
C SER A 102 3.02 2.59 -0.44
N ILE A 103 3.37 1.31 -0.28
CA ILE A 103 3.69 0.72 1.02
C ILE A 103 4.89 1.42 1.67
N HIS A 104 5.96 1.67 0.91
CA HIS A 104 7.15 2.33 1.44
C HIS A 104 6.87 3.77 1.96
N HIS A 105 6.20 4.59 1.14
CA HIS A 105 6.02 6.01 1.40
C HIS A 105 4.82 6.36 2.30
N PHE A 106 3.75 5.56 2.26
CA PHE A 106 2.51 5.80 3.01
C PHE A 106 2.21 4.74 4.07
N LYS A 107 3.04 3.68 4.16
CA LYS A 107 2.91 2.54 5.10
C LYS A 107 1.69 1.66 4.87
N SER A 108 0.78 2.05 3.98
CA SER A 108 -0.42 1.30 3.62
C SER A 108 -0.95 1.76 2.26
N TRP A 109 -1.44 0.80 1.46
CA TRP A 109 -2.13 1.09 0.21
C TRP A 109 -3.37 1.95 0.45
N GLY A 110 -4.16 1.64 1.48
CA GLY A 110 -5.36 2.41 1.82
C GLY A 110 -5.04 3.86 2.21
N ARG A 111 -3.90 4.10 2.86
CA ARG A 111 -3.44 5.48 3.14
C ARG A 111 -3.05 6.21 1.86
N ALA A 112 -2.40 5.54 0.91
CA ALA A 112 -2.06 6.13 -0.38
C ALA A 112 -3.31 6.49 -1.20
N ILE A 113 -4.33 5.62 -1.22
CA ILE A 113 -5.64 5.88 -1.83
C ILE A 113 -6.31 7.11 -1.19
N LYS A 114 -6.36 7.19 0.15
CA LYS A 114 -6.92 8.35 0.86
C LYS A 114 -6.17 9.65 0.55
N MET A 115 -4.85 9.60 0.46
CA MET A 115 -4.03 10.76 0.06
C MET A 115 -4.26 11.17 -1.40
N ALA A 116 -4.78 10.27 -2.24
CA ALA A 116 -5.26 10.60 -3.58
C ALA A 116 -6.66 11.22 -3.60
N GLY A 117 -7.29 11.44 -2.44
CA GLY A 117 -8.64 12.00 -2.32
C GLY A 117 -9.74 11.00 -2.65
N LEU A 118 -9.42 9.70 -2.65
CA LEU A 118 -10.37 8.64 -2.96
C LEU A 118 -10.82 7.95 -1.67
N ASP A 119 -12.08 7.56 -1.63
CA ASP A 119 -12.60 6.73 -0.55
C ASP A 119 -12.09 5.29 -0.69
N TYR A 120 -11.29 4.86 0.29
CA TYR A 120 -10.75 3.50 0.28
C TYR A 120 -11.81 2.45 0.63
N ASP A 121 -12.86 2.81 1.38
CA ASP A 121 -13.89 1.87 1.81
C ASP A 121 -14.76 1.39 0.63
N SER A 122 -15.02 2.25 -0.36
CA SER A 122 -15.66 1.87 -1.63
C SER A 122 -14.75 1.07 -2.58
N ILE A 123 -13.42 1.18 -2.45
CA ILE A 123 -12.45 0.51 -3.35
C ILE A 123 -12.05 -0.90 -2.85
N ARG A 124 -11.98 -1.08 -1.53
CA ARG A 124 -11.46 -2.33 -0.97
C ARG A 124 -12.46 -3.48 -1.10
N ILE A 125 -11.97 -4.63 -1.58
CA ILE A 125 -12.80 -5.84 -1.72
C ILE A 125 -13.07 -6.50 -0.36
N ARG A 126 -12.06 -6.51 0.53
CA ARG A 126 -12.19 -7.16 1.84
C ARG A 126 -12.82 -6.22 2.85
N ARG A 127 -13.90 -6.67 3.49
CA ARG A 127 -14.51 -6.01 4.66
C ARG A 127 -13.52 -5.90 5.81
N SER A 128 -13.67 -4.87 6.62
CA SER A 128 -12.84 -4.47 7.76
C SER A 128 -13.67 -3.51 8.57
N MET A 129 -13.53 -3.58 9.88
CA MET A 129 -14.21 -2.73 10.85
C MET A 129 -13.17 -2.11 11.77
N THR A 130 -13.35 -0.85 12.18
CA THR A 130 -12.56 -0.25 13.27
C THR A 130 -12.97 -0.85 14.61
N GLU A 131 -12.18 -0.64 15.66
CA GLU A 131 -12.56 -1.09 17.01
C GLU A 131 -13.88 -0.47 17.46
N ASP A 132 -14.07 0.83 17.19
CA ASP A 132 -15.32 1.54 17.49
C ASP A 132 -16.51 0.94 16.74
N GLN A 133 -16.38 0.69 15.43
CA GLN A 133 -17.44 0.06 14.64
C GLN A 133 -17.80 -1.33 15.16
N ILE A 134 -16.81 -2.11 15.61
CA ILE A 134 -17.06 -3.42 16.22
C ILE A 134 -17.78 -3.25 17.55
N HIS A 135 -17.34 -2.29 18.37
CA HIS A 135 -17.93 -2.00 19.67
C HIS A 135 -19.39 -1.56 19.55
N ASP A 136 -19.69 -0.67 18.61
CA ASP A 136 -21.04 -0.17 18.36
C ASP A 136 -21.95 -1.26 17.82
N GLU A 137 -21.47 -2.07 16.88
CA GLU A 137 -22.27 -3.17 16.34
C GLU A 137 -22.59 -4.23 17.40
N ILE A 138 -21.64 -4.58 18.29
CA ILE A 138 -21.91 -5.49 19.41
C ILE A 138 -22.98 -4.92 20.34
N ARG A 139 -22.92 -3.62 20.67
CA ARG A 139 -23.93 -2.95 21.50
C ARG A 139 -25.29 -2.89 20.81
N ASN A 140 -25.33 -2.65 19.51
CA ASN A 140 -26.57 -2.64 18.74
C ASN A 140 -27.26 -4.00 18.76
N LEU A 141 -26.51 -5.09 18.56
CA LEU A 141 -27.04 -6.46 18.69
C LEU A 141 -27.59 -6.72 20.11
N TYR A 142 -26.87 -6.28 21.14
CA TYR A 142 -27.33 -6.41 22.53
C TYR A 142 -28.64 -5.66 22.78
N ASN A 143 -28.72 -4.40 22.37
CA ASN A 143 -29.89 -3.56 22.55
C ASN A 143 -31.10 -4.07 21.73
N ALA A 144 -30.85 -4.71 20.60
CA ALA A 144 -31.86 -5.38 19.79
C ALA A 144 -32.33 -6.73 20.39
N GLY A 145 -31.72 -7.20 21.47
CA GLY A 145 -32.03 -8.48 22.10
C GLY A 145 -31.58 -9.70 21.29
N GLU A 146 -30.54 -9.56 20.47
CA GLU A 146 -29.93 -10.66 19.70
C GLU A 146 -29.18 -11.62 20.63
N ASP A 147 -29.24 -12.93 20.38
CA ASP A 147 -28.46 -13.93 21.12
C ASP A 147 -26.96 -13.74 20.89
N LEU A 148 -26.23 -13.24 21.89
CA LEU A 148 -24.79 -13.02 21.80
C LEU A 148 -23.96 -14.26 22.15
N ALA A 149 -24.59 -15.42 22.34
CA ALA A 149 -23.86 -16.65 22.56
C ALA A 149 -23.03 -17.03 21.33
N TYR A 150 -21.86 -17.58 21.58
CA TYR A 150 -20.92 -17.99 20.53
C TYR A 150 -21.55 -18.79 19.38
N PRO A 151 -22.44 -19.79 19.60
CA PRO A 151 -23.07 -20.52 18.50
C PRO A 151 -23.94 -19.65 17.59
N ASN A 152 -24.69 -18.70 18.15
CA ASN A 152 -25.51 -17.78 17.37
C ASN A 152 -24.63 -16.79 16.59
N MET A 153 -23.67 -16.18 17.29
CA MET A 153 -22.70 -15.27 16.67
C MET A 153 -21.89 -15.93 15.55
N ARG A 154 -21.51 -17.20 15.72
CA ARG A 154 -20.80 -17.96 14.67
C ARG A 154 -21.68 -18.22 13.46
N LYS A 155 -22.97 -18.47 13.67
CA LYS A 155 -23.91 -18.80 12.59
C LYS A 155 -24.39 -17.56 11.82
N ASN A 156 -24.75 -16.50 12.53
CA ASN A 156 -25.45 -15.35 11.95
C ASN A 156 -24.55 -14.11 11.80
N HIS A 157 -23.52 -13.98 12.64
CA HIS A 157 -22.69 -12.77 12.76
C HIS A 157 -21.19 -13.08 12.66
N GLN A 158 -20.82 -14.06 11.82
CA GLN A 158 -19.46 -14.63 11.77
C GLN A 158 -18.35 -13.58 11.61
N TYR A 159 -18.59 -12.55 10.79
CA TYR A 159 -17.63 -11.48 10.58
C TYR A 159 -17.42 -10.61 11.82
N LEU A 160 -18.51 -10.19 12.47
CA LEU A 160 -18.44 -9.42 13.71
C LEU A 160 -17.81 -10.24 14.83
N LEU A 161 -18.16 -11.52 14.94
CA LEU A 161 -17.55 -12.46 15.88
C LEU A 161 -16.02 -12.51 15.69
N ALA A 162 -15.57 -12.76 14.45
CA ALA A 162 -14.14 -12.87 14.15
C ALA A 162 -13.39 -11.56 14.43
N TYR A 163 -13.95 -10.42 14.05
CA TYR A 163 -13.35 -9.11 14.30
C TYR A 163 -13.34 -8.73 15.78
N GLY A 164 -14.43 -8.97 16.51
CA GLY A 164 -14.51 -8.76 17.95
C GLY A 164 -13.51 -9.60 18.71
N MET A 165 -13.44 -10.90 18.42
CA MET A 165 -12.43 -11.79 19.01
C MET A 165 -11.01 -11.27 18.73
N LYS A 166 -10.71 -10.94 17.47
CA LYS A 166 -9.36 -10.52 17.08
C LYS A 166 -8.94 -9.18 17.69
N LYS A 167 -9.81 -8.17 17.66
CA LYS A 167 -9.42 -6.78 18.00
C LYS A 167 -9.76 -6.38 19.44
N LEU A 168 -10.92 -6.79 19.96
CA LEU A 168 -11.37 -6.41 21.31
C LEU A 168 -11.13 -7.50 22.34
N GLY A 169 -11.08 -8.76 21.90
CA GLY A 169 -11.15 -9.94 22.77
C GLY A 169 -9.86 -10.72 22.96
N SER A 170 -8.74 -10.33 22.34
CA SER A 170 -7.49 -11.11 22.35
C SER A 170 -7.70 -12.59 21.99
N GLY A 171 -8.58 -12.88 21.04
CA GLY A 171 -8.98 -14.23 20.64
C GLY A 171 -10.21 -14.81 21.35
N SER A 172 -10.81 -14.11 22.31
CA SER A 172 -11.98 -14.58 23.08
C SER A 172 -13.21 -13.71 22.84
N TRP A 173 -14.32 -14.35 22.44
CA TRP A 173 -15.60 -13.65 22.24
C TRP A 173 -16.16 -13.12 23.56
N ALA A 174 -16.04 -13.90 24.64
CA ALA A 174 -16.48 -13.47 25.95
C ALA A 174 -15.72 -12.23 26.42
N LYS A 175 -14.41 -12.15 26.14
CA LYS A 175 -13.61 -10.96 26.44
C LYS A 175 -14.06 -9.78 25.56
N ALA A 176 -14.24 -9.98 24.26
CA ALA A 176 -14.72 -8.94 23.34
C ALA A 176 -16.06 -8.31 23.81
N ARG A 177 -17.03 -9.16 24.18
CA ARG A 177 -18.33 -8.72 24.69
C ARG A 177 -18.20 -7.94 26.00
N ARG A 178 -17.35 -8.39 26.94
CA ARG A 178 -17.07 -7.67 28.19
C ARG A 178 -16.38 -6.33 27.95
N THR A 179 -15.45 -6.25 27.00
CA THR A 179 -14.83 -4.98 26.57
C THR A 179 -15.91 -3.99 26.11
N CYS A 180 -17.01 -4.49 25.54
CA CYS A 180 -18.16 -3.66 25.13
C CYS A 180 -19.14 -3.33 26.28
N GLY A 181 -18.78 -3.61 27.54
CA GLY A 181 -19.63 -3.37 28.71
C GLY A 181 -20.72 -4.41 28.98
N ILE A 182 -20.82 -5.45 28.15
CA ILE A 182 -21.85 -6.48 28.29
C ILE A 182 -21.24 -7.63 29.08
N THR A 183 -21.56 -7.75 30.36
CA THR A 183 -20.99 -8.79 31.24
C THR A 183 -21.71 -10.13 31.10
N GLU A 184 -23.01 -10.10 30.82
CA GLU A 184 -23.85 -11.29 30.67
C GLU A 184 -23.70 -12.00 29.31
N ASN A 185 -23.68 -13.33 29.35
CA ASN A 185 -23.75 -14.13 28.13
C ASN A 185 -25.22 -14.19 27.66
N PHE A 186 -25.71 -13.07 27.12
CA PHE A 186 -27.10 -12.92 26.70
C PHE A 186 -27.45 -14.04 25.71
N ARG A 187 -28.23 -15.01 26.20
CA ARG A 187 -28.71 -16.19 25.46
C ARG A 187 -30.20 -16.07 25.33
N LEU A 188 -30.74 -16.35 24.15
CA LEU A 188 -32.19 -16.44 24.01
C LEU A 188 -32.71 -17.58 24.90
N PRO A 189 -33.76 -17.34 25.72
CA PRO A 189 -34.43 -18.39 26.48
C PRO A 189 -34.89 -19.50 25.55
N LYS A 190 -34.90 -20.76 26.00
CA LYS A 190 -35.28 -21.93 25.16
C LYS A 190 -36.58 -21.70 24.37
N ARG A 191 -37.55 -20.99 24.96
CA ARG A 191 -38.86 -20.68 24.37
C ARG A 191 -38.80 -19.74 23.16
N LYS A 192 -37.79 -18.87 23.06
CA LYS A 192 -37.59 -17.90 21.96
C LYS A 192 -36.59 -18.39 20.90
N ARG A 193 -36.01 -19.59 21.07
CA ARG A 193 -35.06 -20.14 20.10
C ARG A 193 -35.81 -20.68 18.88
N PRO A 194 -35.34 -20.43 17.64
CA PRO A 194 -35.94 -21.02 16.47
C PRO A 194 -35.88 -22.56 16.56
N LYS A 195 -36.99 -23.24 16.26
CA LYS A 195 -37.04 -24.72 16.23
C LYS A 195 -35.99 -25.22 15.23
N ARG A 196 -35.17 -26.19 15.62
CA ARG A 196 -34.23 -26.84 14.69
C ARG A 196 -35.06 -27.45 13.55
N LYS A 197 -34.73 -27.11 12.30
CA LYS A 197 -35.31 -27.82 11.14
C LYS A 197 -34.83 -29.28 11.22
N PRO A 198 -35.73 -30.28 11.04
CA PRO A 198 -35.32 -31.67 10.94
C PRO A 198 -34.40 -31.86 9.72
N LEU A 199 -33.51 -32.85 9.83
CA LEU A 199 -32.53 -33.24 8.80
C LEU A 199 -33.23 -33.67 7.50
#